data_AF-T0I0K3-F1
#
_entry.id   AF-T0I0K3-F1
#
_cell.length_a   1.000
_cell.length_b   1.000
_cell.length_c   1.000
_cell.angle_alpha   90.00
_cell.angle_beta   90.00
_cell.angle_gamma   90.00
#
_symmetry.space_group_name_H-M   'P 1'
#
loop_
_entity.id
_entity.type
_entity.pdbx_description
1 polymer ?
#
loop_
_entity_poly.entity_id
_entity_poly.type
_entity_poly.pdbx_seq_one_letter_code
_entity_poly.pdbx_strand_id
1 'polypeptide(L)'
;MKKLALLATLTLLSACNSNRSAAEDAVRESLKDPDSAKFGDFSFNEKTQKGCLTVNAKNEMGGYTGDQQAHVMKTEEGWVTVAIADIPASLCRKAQDTVTE
;
A
#
# COMPACT_ATOMS: atom_id res chain seq x y z
N MET A 1 -34.60 30.66 -30.45
CA MET A 1 -33.21 30.36 -30.05
C MET A 1 -33.14 30.23 -28.53
N LYS A 2 -33.09 29.01 -27.99
CA LYS A 2 -32.73 28.74 -26.59
C LYS A 2 -31.94 27.44 -26.61
N LYS A 3 -30.61 27.57 -26.61
CA LYS A 3 -29.67 26.46 -26.59
C LYS A 3 -29.72 25.84 -25.19
N LEU A 4 -30.39 24.71 -25.05
CA LEU A 4 -30.34 23.91 -23.82
C LEU A 4 -29.18 22.92 -23.98
N ALA A 5 -27.96 23.40 -23.68
CA ALA A 5 -26.81 22.52 -23.53
C ALA A 5 -26.77 22.08 -22.06
N LEU A 6 -27.37 20.92 -21.76
CA LEU A 6 -27.10 20.22 -20.51
C LEU A 6 -25.74 19.53 -20.66
N LEU A 7 -24.71 20.09 -20.03
CA LEU A 7 -23.44 19.40 -19.79
C LEU A 7 -23.72 18.20 -18.87
N ALA A 8 -23.72 17.00 -19.42
CA ALA A 8 -23.59 15.78 -18.64
C ALA A 8 -22.17 15.77 -18.04
N THR A 9 -22.09 16.11 -16.76
CA THR A 9 -20.86 16.11 -15.96
C THR A 9 -20.23 14.73 -15.95
N LEU A 10 -19.01 14.69 -16.48
CA LEU A 10 -18.07 13.59 -16.51
C LEU A 10 -17.75 13.13 -15.07
N THR A 11 -18.31 12.01 -14.62
CA THR A 11 -17.89 11.34 -13.38
C THR A 11 -16.52 10.71 -13.60
N LEU A 12 -15.48 11.45 -13.21
CA LEU A 12 -14.08 11.06 -13.35
C LEU A 12 -13.67 10.04 -12.29
N LEU A 13 -13.20 8.91 -12.80
CA LEU A 13 -12.41 7.82 -12.22
C LEU A 13 -11.71 8.13 -10.87
N SER A 14 -12.20 7.56 -9.77
CA SER A 14 -11.46 7.47 -8.49
C SER A 14 -10.85 6.07 -8.25
N ALA A 15 -10.77 5.22 -9.27
CA ALA A 15 -10.36 3.82 -9.12
C ALA A 15 -8.85 3.60 -8.91
N CYS A 16 -8.01 4.63 -9.12
CA CYS A 16 -6.56 4.55 -8.97
C CYS A 16 -6.08 5.09 -7.61
N ASN A 17 -6.57 4.57 -6.48
CA ASN A 17 -5.86 4.75 -5.19
C ASN A 17 -6.29 3.79 -4.06
N SER A 18 -7.29 2.93 -4.28
CA SER A 18 -7.85 2.10 -3.20
C SER A 18 -6.87 1.06 -2.67
N ASN A 19 -6.11 0.40 -3.56
CA ASN A 19 -5.13 -0.61 -3.16
C ASN A 19 -4.00 -0.02 -2.31
N ARG A 20 -3.53 1.19 -2.66
CA ARG A 20 -2.48 1.87 -1.89
C ARG A 20 -2.97 2.26 -0.50
N SER A 21 -4.10 2.95 -0.41
CA SER A 21 -4.64 3.39 0.88
C SER A 21 -4.89 2.22 1.82
N ALA A 22 -5.52 1.15 1.33
CA ALA A 22 -5.83 -0.01 2.15
C ALA A 22 -4.57 -0.80 2.56
N ALA A 23 -3.54 -0.84 1.71
CA ALA A 23 -2.25 -1.41 2.07
C ALA A 23 -1.54 -0.56 3.15
N GLU A 24 -1.56 0.77 3.03
CA GLU A 24 -1.03 1.68 4.05
C GLU A 24 -1.72 1.49 5.40
N ASP A 25 -3.05 1.33 5.41
CA ASP A 25 -3.83 1.07 6.62
C ASP A 25 -3.43 -0.26 7.28
N ALA A 26 -3.33 -1.33 6.51
CA ALA A 26 -2.87 -2.63 7.02
C ALA A 26 -1.44 -2.57 7.60
N VAL A 27 -0.56 -1.75 7.02
CA VAL A 27 0.79 -1.54 7.57
C VAL A 27 0.73 -0.73 8.85
N ARG A 28 -0.07 0.35 8.92
CA ARG A 28 -0.24 1.14 10.15
C ARG A 28 -0.62 0.27 11.34
N GLU A 29 -1.56 -0.64 11.15
CA GLU A 29 -2.02 -1.57 12.20
C GLU A 29 -0.92 -2.51 12.73
N SER A 30 0.14 -2.70 11.95
CA SER A 30 1.28 -3.57 12.31
C SER A 30 2.47 -2.82 12.93
N LEU A 31 2.42 -1.49 13.02
CA LEU A 31 3.50 -0.65 13.55
C LEU A 31 3.37 -0.40 15.05
N LYS A 32 4.51 -0.08 15.69
CA LYS A 32 4.55 0.33 17.10
C LYS A 32 3.96 1.71 17.33
N ASP A 33 4.21 2.63 16.40
CA ASP A 33 3.63 3.98 16.38
C ASP A 33 2.97 4.19 14.99
N PRO A 34 1.68 3.84 14.84
CA PRO A 34 0.96 3.93 13.57
C PRO A 34 0.93 5.35 12.98
N ASP A 35 0.83 6.37 13.82
CA ASP A 35 0.71 7.77 13.40
C ASP A 35 2.05 8.35 12.91
N SER A 36 3.16 7.72 13.28
CA SER A 36 4.49 8.11 12.78
C SER A 36 4.82 7.62 11.37
N ALA A 37 3.98 6.76 10.79
CA ALA A 37 4.27 6.07 9.54
C ALA A 37 4.48 7.05 8.37
N LYS A 38 5.62 6.91 7.71
CA LYS A 38 5.93 7.60 6.45
C LYS A 38 6.02 6.55 5.35
N PHE A 39 5.17 6.69 4.34
CA PHE A 39 5.09 5.75 3.23
C PHE A 39 5.82 6.25 2.00
N GLY A 40 6.57 5.35 1.37
CA GLY A 40 7.29 5.60 0.12
C GLY A 40 6.65 4.88 -1.06
N ASP A 41 7.48 4.19 -1.84
CA ASP A 41 7.06 3.42 -3.01
C ASP A 41 6.11 2.29 -2.64
N PHE A 42 5.08 2.12 -3.48
CA PHE A 42 4.13 1.02 -3.40
C PHE A 42 4.10 0.27 -4.74
N SER A 43 4.20 -1.06 -4.69
CA SER A 43 3.94 -1.94 -5.81
C SER A 43 2.94 -3.02 -5.42
N PHE A 44 2.08 -3.40 -6.35
CA PHE A 44 1.10 -4.46 -6.15
C PHE A 44 1.02 -5.33 -7.39
N ASN A 45 1.06 -6.64 -7.20
CA ASN A 45 0.88 -7.63 -8.24
C ASN A 45 -0.54 -8.23 -8.12
N GLU A 46 -1.43 -7.85 -9.04
CA GLU A 46 -2.81 -8.32 -9.07
C GLU A 46 -2.94 -9.84 -9.34
N LYS A 47 -1.92 -10.49 -9.90
CA LYS A 47 -1.99 -11.94 -10.16
C LYS A 47 -1.76 -12.74 -8.89
N THR A 48 -0.83 -12.31 -8.06
CA THR A 48 -0.46 -12.99 -6.80
C THR A 48 -1.16 -12.40 -5.59
N GLN A 49 -1.84 -11.25 -5.75
CA GLN A 49 -2.45 -10.47 -4.69
C GLN A 49 -1.44 -10.01 -3.62
N LYS A 50 -0.15 -9.91 -3.97
CA LYS A 50 0.93 -9.49 -3.07
C LYS A 50 1.43 -8.10 -3.44
N GLY A 51 1.85 -7.33 -2.45
CA GLY A 51 2.38 -5.99 -2.64
C GLY A 51 3.55 -5.68 -1.72
N CYS A 52 4.31 -4.66 -2.09
CA CYS A 52 5.45 -4.15 -1.35
C CYS A 52 5.26 -2.66 -1.13
N LEU A 53 5.38 -2.25 0.13
CA LEU A 53 5.22 -0.88 0.55
C LEU A 53 6.43 -0.44 1.36
N THR A 54 7.13 0.58 0.90
CA THR A 54 8.20 1.22 1.69
C THR A 54 7.57 1.95 2.87
N VAL A 55 8.09 1.69 4.07
CA VAL A 55 7.62 2.33 5.30
C VAL A 55 8.78 2.67 6.21
N ASN A 56 8.70 3.84 6.83
CA ASN A 56 9.60 4.27 7.90
C ASN A 56 8.76 4.80 9.05
N ALA A 57 8.94 4.23 10.24
CA ALA A 57 8.14 4.54 11.42
C ALA A 57 9.00 4.53 12.68
N LYS A 58 8.46 5.09 13.76
CA LYS A 58 9.13 5.07 15.06
C LYS A 58 9.04 3.70 15.71
N ASN A 59 10.13 3.30 16.36
CA ASN A 59 10.16 2.16 17.27
C ASN A 59 9.67 2.54 18.68
N GLU A 60 9.71 1.60 19.61
CA GLU A 60 9.30 1.79 21.01
C GLU A 60 10.13 2.85 21.77
N MET A 61 11.34 3.16 21.29
CA MET A 61 12.20 4.21 21.85
C MET A 61 11.94 5.59 21.23
N GLY A 62 10.98 5.71 20.30
CA GLY A 62 10.59 6.96 19.65
C GLY A 62 11.48 7.39 18.47
N GLY A 63 12.46 6.56 18.08
CA GLY A 63 13.36 6.82 16.95
C GLY A 63 12.87 6.15 15.67
N TYR A 64 13.03 6.82 14.53
CA TYR A 64 12.73 6.25 13.21
C TYR A 64 13.69 5.10 12.88
N THR A 65 13.14 3.99 12.37
CA THR A 65 13.91 2.78 12.05
C THR A 65 14.64 2.86 10.72
N GLY A 66 14.35 3.87 9.89
CA GLY A 66 14.83 3.93 8.52
C GLY A 66 13.83 3.30 7.55
N ASP A 67 14.12 3.36 6.26
CA ASP A 67 13.22 2.83 5.25
C ASP A 67 13.28 1.30 5.23
N GLN A 68 12.15 0.67 5.53
CA GLN A 68 11.95 -0.78 5.52
C GLN A 68 10.89 -1.14 4.48
N GLN A 69 10.76 -2.44 4.18
CA GLN A 69 9.79 -2.95 3.21
C GLN A 69 8.74 -3.79 3.94
N ALA A 70 7.48 -3.34 3.84
CA ALA A 70 6.33 -4.12 4.23
C ALA A 70 5.85 -4.98 3.05
N HIS A 71 5.87 -6.30 3.24
CA HIS A 71 5.20 -7.23 2.35
C HIS A 71 3.75 -7.34 2.80
N VAL A 72 2.82 -6.97 1.93
CA VAL A 72 1.38 -6.99 2.17
C VAL A 72 0.70 -7.96 1.22
N MET A 73 -0.46 -8.47 1.62
CA MET A 73 -1.27 -9.37 0.81
C MET A 73 -2.73 -8.93 0.84
N LYS A 74 -3.40 -8.99 -0.30
CA LYS A 74 -4.84 -8.75 -0.42
C LYS A 74 -5.58 -10.09 -0.34
N THR A 75 -6.48 -10.20 0.63
CA THR A 75 -7.37 -11.34 0.86
C THR A 75 -8.81 -10.94 0.55
N GLU A 76 -9.74 -11.87 0.71
CA GLU A 76 -11.18 -11.57 0.64
C GLU A 76 -11.65 -10.66 1.78
N GLU A 77 -10.96 -10.69 2.92
CA GLU A 77 -11.29 -9.92 4.13
C GLU A 77 -10.66 -8.51 4.14
N GLY A 78 -9.68 -8.26 3.27
CA GLY A 78 -9.00 -6.98 3.18
C GLY A 78 -7.50 -7.10 2.91
N TRP A 79 -6.74 -6.08 3.31
CA TRP A 79 -5.29 -6.11 3.21
C TRP A 79 -4.68 -6.54 4.54
N VAL A 80 -3.65 -7.37 4.47
CA VAL A 80 -2.89 -7.81 5.65
C VAL A 80 -1.41 -7.56 5.44
N THR A 81 -0.71 -7.20 6.51
CA THR A 81 0.76 -7.14 6.52
C THR A 81 1.31 -8.52 6.86
N VAL A 82 2.07 -9.09 5.93
CA VAL A 82 2.70 -10.40 6.09
C VAL A 82 4.01 -10.29 6.86
N ALA A 83 4.83 -9.29 6.53
CA ALA A 83 6.10 -9.03 7.19
C ALA A 83 6.57 -7.59 6.94
N ILE A 84 7.38 -7.05 7.86
CA ILE A 84 8.15 -5.82 7.66
C ILE A 84 9.62 -6.16 7.87
N ALA A 85 10.47 -5.86 6.89
CA ALA A 85 11.88 -6.21 6.94
C ALA A 85 12.77 -5.10 6.37
N ASP A 86 13.98 -4.97 6.93
CA ASP A 86 15.05 -4.14 6.37
C ASP A 86 15.71 -4.90 5.20
N ILE A 87 15.10 -4.77 4.03
CA ILE A 87 15.56 -5.37 2.77
C ILE A 87 15.46 -4.33 1.66
N PRO A 88 16.28 -4.45 0.58
CA PRO A 88 16.09 -3.63 -0.60
C PRO A 88 14.69 -3.81 -1.22
N ALA A 89 14.09 -2.72 -1.69
CA ALA A 89 12.79 -2.75 -2.35
C ALA A 89 12.73 -3.72 -3.55
N SER A 90 13.86 -3.96 -4.22
CA SER A 90 13.97 -4.95 -5.31
C SER A 90 13.77 -6.40 -4.84
N LEU A 91 14.16 -6.74 -3.60
CA LEU A 91 13.94 -8.08 -3.05
C LEU A 91 12.48 -8.27 -2.66
N CYS A 92 11.86 -7.27 -2.05
CA CYS A 92 10.42 -7.33 -1.79
C CYS A 92 9.65 -7.50 -3.11
N ARG A 93 9.97 -6.70 -4.14
CA ARG A 93 9.34 -6.79 -5.46
C ARG A 93 9.49 -8.15 -6.15
N LYS A 94 10.57 -8.89 -5.88
CA LYS A 94 10.71 -10.27 -6.36
C LYS A 94 9.82 -11.24 -5.57
N ALA A 95 9.67 -11.02 -4.27
CA ALA A 95 8.85 -11.87 -3.40
C ALA A 95 7.36 -11.79 -3.76
N GLN A 96 6.84 -10.59 -4.09
CA GLN A 96 5.44 -10.45 -4.54
C GLN A 96 5.14 -11.23 -5.84
N ASP A 97 6.15 -11.52 -6.67
CA ASP A 97 5.96 -12.26 -7.94
C ASP A 97 6.00 -13.77 -7.74
N THR A 98 6.35 -14.25 -6.55
CA THR A 98 6.43 -15.68 -6.26
C THR A 98 5.04 -16.24 -6.04
N VAL A 99 4.62 -17.16 -6.91
CA VAL A 99 3.40 -17.96 -6.73
C VAL A 99 3.71 -19.02 -5.66
N THR A 100 2.93 -19.01 -4.60
CA THR A 100 2.92 -20.10 -3.62
C THR A 100 1.98 -21.17 -4.16
N GLU A 101 2.54 -22.29 -4.62
CA GLU A 101 1.83 -23.49 -5.10
C GLU A 101 1.15 -24.25 -3.96
#